data_AF-A0A960E8G2-F1
#
_entry.id   AF-A0A960E8G2-F1
#
_cell.length_a   1.000
_cell.length_b   1.000
_cell.length_c   1.000
_cell.angle_alpha   90.00
_cell.angle_beta   90.00
_cell.angle_gamma   90.00
#
_symmetry.space_group_name_H-M   'P 1'
#
loop_
_entity.id
_entity.type
_entity.pdbx_description
1 polymer ?
#
loop_
_entity_poly.entity_id
_entity_poly.type
_entity_poly.pdbx_seq_one_letter_code
_entity_poly.pdbx_strand_id
1 'polypeptide(L)'
;GMGDAAAERGMLFVAPDGTENRSGRRFWNATPACCGRGSDVDDVGYLTDVIAKVRQDHAVDPERIYLVGHSNGGFMSFAMACARADTIAAIASIEAATFDDPADCDPSEPVAVLQVHGTADTTIAYDGGTIAGEPYPSAPGTLAMWAAYDGCDPEADDPEVDPRQIVVDLPPAEVTVHRDSCDPGGHVELWTQPDGVHIPPFTDDFSGQVLDWLLEHPAR
;
A
#
# COMPACT_ATOMS: atom_id res chain seq x y z
N GLY A 1 2.40 3.18 -18.15
CA GLY A 1 2.71 3.31 -16.70
C GLY A 1 1.43 3.45 -15.89
N MET A 2 1.49 3.73 -14.58
CA MET A 2 0.30 3.73 -13.71
C MET A 2 -0.85 4.62 -14.23
N GLY A 3 -0.54 5.83 -14.72
CA GLY A 3 -1.55 6.74 -15.27
C GLY A 3 -2.22 6.22 -16.55
N ASP A 4 -1.46 5.58 -17.45
CA ASP A 4 -2.03 4.99 -18.68
C ASP A 4 -2.92 3.79 -18.35
N ALA A 5 -2.46 2.91 -17.46
CA ALA A 5 -3.22 1.76 -17.01
C ALA A 5 -4.51 2.15 -16.28
N ALA A 6 -4.50 3.26 -15.52
CA ALA A 6 -5.67 3.86 -14.90
C ALA A 6 -6.64 4.43 -15.94
N ALA A 7 -6.14 5.14 -16.94
CA ALA A 7 -6.96 5.69 -18.02
C ALA A 7 -7.66 4.59 -18.84
N GLU A 8 -6.97 3.48 -19.13
CA GLU A 8 -7.54 2.31 -19.81
C GLU A 8 -8.70 1.67 -19.01
N ARG A 9 -8.68 1.82 -17.69
CA ARG A 9 -9.72 1.34 -16.75
C ARG A 9 -10.80 2.38 -16.45
N GLY A 10 -10.75 3.55 -17.08
CA GLY A 10 -11.69 4.65 -16.83
C GLY A 10 -11.55 5.30 -15.45
N MET A 11 -10.39 5.15 -14.81
CA MET A 11 -10.10 5.73 -13.50
C MET A 11 -9.60 7.17 -13.63
N LEU A 12 -9.92 8.00 -12.63
CA LEU A 12 -9.22 9.26 -12.44
C LEU A 12 -7.87 8.97 -11.77
N PHE A 13 -6.78 9.38 -12.41
CA PHE A 13 -5.43 9.27 -11.84
C PHE A 13 -4.97 10.62 -11.28
N VAL A 14 -4.59 10.63 -10.01
CA VAL A 14 -4.11 11.83 -9.30
C VAL A 14 -2.75 11.50 -8.69
N ALA A 15 -1.74 12.31 -9.01
CA ALA A 15 -0.40 12.19 -8.48
C ALA A 15 -0.04 13.48 -7.72
N PRO A 16 -0.44 13.60 -6.43
CA PRO A 16 -0.12 14.76 -5.62
C PRO A 16 1.37 14.79 -5.26
N ASP A 17 1.89 15.99 -5.05
CA ASP A 17 3.28 16.21 -4.66
C ASP A 17 3.39 16.41 -3.15
N GLY A 18 4.26 15.63 -2.50
CA GLY A 18 4.62 15.83 -1.10
C GLY A 18 5.47 17.09 -0.89
N THR A 19 5.64 17.47 0.38
CA THR A 19 6.41 18.66 0.76
C THR A 19 7.88 18.52 0.40
N GLU A 20 8.49 19.59 -0.13
CA GLU A 20 9.94 19.63 -0.39
C GLU A 20 10.73 19.92 0.89
N ASN A 21 11.69 19.04 1.21
CA ASN A 21 12.63 19.29 2.29
C ASN A 21 13.71 20.30 1.87
N ARG A 22 14.60 20.68 2.80
CA ARG A 22 15.68 21.65 2.56
C ARG A 22 16.68 21.25 1.47
N SER A 23 16.71 19.98 1.07
CA SER A 23 17.53 19.47 -0.01
C SER A 23 16.78 19.41 -1.36
N GLY A 24 15.57 19.95 -1.43
CA GLY A 24 14.73 19.95 -2.64
C GLY A 24 14.15 18.57 -2.98
N ARG A 25 14.12 17.64 -2.02
CA ARG A 25 13.51 16.32 -2.21
C ARG A 25 12.12 16.32 -1.58
N ARG A 26 11.13 15.85 -2.33
CA ARG A 26 9.78 15.65 -1.82
C ARG A 26 9.74 14.44 -0.89
N PHE A 27 8.92 14.52 0.15
CA PHE A 27 8.69 13.44 1.10
C PHE A 27 7.22 13.45 1.57
N TRP A 28 6.80 12.34 2.14
CA TRP A 28 5.57 12.17 2.89
C TRP A 28 5.88 11.95 4.36
N ASN A 29 5.20 12.67 5.24
CA ASN A 29 5.14 12.43 6.67
C ASN A 29 4.10 11.35 6.97
N ALA A 30 4.53 10.10 6.82
CA ALA A 30 3.71 8.90 6.93
C ALA A 30 3.85 8.24 8.31
N THR A 31 4.32 6.99 8.37
CA THR A 31 4.68 6.28 9.61
C THR A 31 5.94 6.86 10.25
N PRO A 32 6.21 6.61 11.55
CA PRO A 32 7.44 7.04 12.22
C PRO A 32 8.74 6.60 11.51
N ALA A 33 8.76 5.39 10.92
CA ALA A 33 9.94 4.81 10.29
C ALA A 33 10.48 5.62 9.11
N CYS A 34 9.62 5.92 8.13
CA CYS A 34 10.06 6.53 6.90
C CYS A 34 9.67 8.00 6.79
N CYS A 35 10.78 8.75 6.76
CA CYS A 35 11.06 9.83 5.83
C CYS A 35 10.45 11.20 6.17
N GLY A 36 9.43 11.24 7.02
CA GLY A 36 8.91 12.46 7.63
C GLY A 36 9.55 12.86 8.96
N ARG A 37 10.60 12.16 9.42
CA ARG A 37 11.13 12.33 10.79
C ARG A 37 11.39 13.80 11.17
N GLY A 38 10.74 14.23 12.25
CA GLY A 38 10.85 15.59 12.78
C GLY A 38 10.07 16.64 11.98
N SER A 39 9.28 16.21 11.00
CA SER A 39 8.28 17.02 10.32
C SER A 39 6.98 17.05 11.12
N ASP A 40 6.33 18.20 11.09
CA ASP A 40 4.97 18.46 11.59
C ASP A 40 3.96 18.60 10.44
N VAL A 41 4.35 18.24 9.21
CA VAL A 41 3.48 18.31 8.03
C VAL A 41 2.37 17.28 8.16
N ASP A 42 1.13 17.75 8.02
CA ASP A 42 -0.07 16.91 8.01
C ASP A 42 -0.39 16.42 6.59
N ASP A 43 0.33 15.40 6.14
CA ASP A 43 0.14 14.82 4.80
C ASP A 43 -1.15 13.99 4.69
N VAL A 44 -1.65 13.43 5.80
CA VAL A 44 -2.96 12.76 5.85
C VAL A 44 -4.08 13.77 5.58
N GLY A 45 -4.03 14.93 6.25
CA GLY A 45 -4.96 16.04 6.04
C GLY A 45 -4.88 16.60 4.62
N TYR A 46 -3.67 16.79 4.09
CA TYR A 46 -3.48 17.25 2.70
C TYR A 46 -4.07 16.28 1.68
N LEU A 47 -3.76 14.99 1.77
CA LEU A 47 -4.28 13.98 0.82
C LEU A 47 -5.79 13.81 0.93
N THR A 48 -6.34 13.94 2.14
CA THR A 48 -7.79 14.05 2.34
C THR A 48 -8.39 15.19 1.54
N ASP A 49 -7.82 16.39 1.63
CA ASP A 49 -8.33 17.57 0.94
C ASP A 49 -8.22 17.42 -0.57
N VAL A 50 -7.17 16.76 -1.07
CA VAL A 50 -7.03 16.42 -2.49
C VAL A 50 -8.16 15.50 -2.94
N ILE A 51 -8.44 14.42 -2.21
CA ILE A 51 -9.55 13.49 -2.51
C ILE A 51 -10.88 14.26 -2.51
N ALA A 52 -11.14 15.07 -1.48
CA ALA A 52 -12.35 15.87 -1.37
C ALA A 52 -12.51 16.84 -2.55
N LYS A 53 -11.41 17.49 -2.98
CA LYS A 53 -11.42 18.41 -4.12
C LYS A 53 -11.73 17.69 -5.44
N VAL A 54 -11.15 16.53 -5.66
CA VAL A 54 -11.39 15.73 -6.88
C VAL A 54 -12.84 15.26 -6.93
N ARG A 55 -13.41 14.81 -5.80
CA ARG A 55 -14.83 14.44 -5.69
C ARG A 55 -15.79 15.61 -5.89
N GLN A 56 -15.36 16.83 -5.56
CA GLN A 56 -16.14 18.03 -5.81
C GLN A 56 -16.20 18.39 -7.30
N ASP A 57 -15.08 18.21 -8.01
CA ASP A 57 -14.92 18.64 -9.40
C ASP A 57 -15.35 17.58 -10.42
N HIS A 58 -15.33 16.30 -10.02
CA HIS A 58 -15.53 15.15 -10.90
C HIS A 58 -16.51 14.15 -10.29
N ALA A 59 -17.19 13.39 -11.16
CA ALA A 59 -17.99 12.25 -10.73
C ALA A 59 -17.07 11.11 -10.31
N VAL A 60 -16.98 10.90 -8.99
CA VAL A 60 -16.17 9.85 -8.37
C VAL A 60 -17.10 8.91 -7.62
N ASP A 61 -16.90 7.60 -7.82
CA ASP A 61 -17.55 6.57 -7.00
C ASP A 61 -16.90 6.58 -5.60
N PRO A 62 -17.65 6.94 -4.53
CA PRO A 62 -17.09 7.00 -3.18
C PRO A 62 -16.66 5.64 -2.65
N GLU A 63 -17.17 4.54 -3.20
CA GLU A 63 -16.78 3.18 -2.81
C GLU A 63 -15.48 2.72 -3.50
N ARG A 64 -14.91 3.54 -4.39
CA ARG A 64 -13.73 3.19 -5.21
C ARG A 64 -12.65 4.26 -5.16
N ILE A 65 -12.21 4.57 -3.95
CA ILE A 65 -11.08 5.47 -3.69
C ILE A 65 -9.91 4.62 -3.22
N TYR A 66 -8.84 4.62 -4.00
CA TYR A 66 -7.68 3.77 -3.80
C TYR A 66 -6.41 4.60 -3.66
N LEU A 67 -5.43 4.09 -2.90
CA LEU A 67 -4.08 4.64 -2.88
C LEU A 67 -3.06 3.61 -3.35
N VAL A 68 -2.12 4.08 -4.16
CA VAL A 68 -0.96 3.28 -4.58
C VAL A 68 0.29 4.06 -4.30
N GLY A 69 1.28 3.42 -3.68
CA GLY A 69 2.51 4.09 -3.32
C GLY A 69 3.72 3.16 -3.30
N HIS A 70 4.86 3.69 -3.74
CA HIS A 70 6.15 3.01 -3.70
C HIS A 70 7.05 3.64 -2.63
N SER A 71 7.78 2.82 -1.88
CA SER A 71 8.72 3.27 -0.84
C SER A 71 8.02 4.22 0.15
N ASN A 72 8.49 5.46 0.33
CA ASN A 72 7.81 6.45 1.19
C ASN A 72 6.32 6.67 0.84
N GLY A 73 5.92 6.53 -0.42
CA GLY A 73 4.51 6.55 -0.81
C GLY A 73 3.73 5.31 -0.35
N GLY A 74 4.38 4.15 -0.25
CA GLY A 74 3.78 2.93 0.31
C GLY A 74 3.55 3.05 1.82
N PHE A 75 4.52 3.63 2.55
CA PHE A 75 4.32 4.03 3.95
C PHE A 75 3.14 5.01 4.08
N MET A 76 3.02 5.98 3.17
CA MET A 76 1.90 6.94 3.16
C MET A 76 0.56 6.27 2.84
N SER A 77 0.56 5.24 2.00
CA SER A 77 -0.65 4.46 1.70
C SER A 77 -1.16 3.74 2.95
N PHE A 78 -0.26 3.12 3.73
CA PHE A 78 -0.61 2.56 5.04
C PHE A 78 -1.09 3.61 6.04
N ALA A 79 -0.43 4.76 6.12
CA ALA A 79 -0.85 5.86 7.00
C ALA A 79 -2.27 6.37 6.64
N MET A 80 -2.61 6.45 5.35
CA MET A 80 -3.95 6.83 4.89
C MET A 80 -5.00 5.77 5.17
N ALA A 81 -4.71 4.49 4.90
CA ALA A 81 -5.64 3.41 5.23
C ALA A 81 -5.92 3.37 6.74
N CYS A 82 -4.88 3.56 7.55
CA CYS A 82 -5.00 3.62 9.00
C CYS A 82 -5.87 4.78 9.48
N ALA A 83 -5.56 6.00 9.02
CA ALA A 83 -6.22 7.21 9.51
C ALA A 83 -7.60 7.44 8.91
N ARG A 84 -7.85 6.92 7.69
CA ARG A 84 -8.99 7.24 6.82
C ARG A 84 -9.58 6.01 6.14
N ALA A 85 -9.72 4.93 6.90
CA ALA A 85 -10.46 3.74 6.48
C ALA A 85 -11.88 4.07 6.00
N ASP A 86 -12.51 5.10 6.58
CA ASP A 86 -13.82 5.65 6.16
C ASP A 86 -13.86 6.26 4.75
N THR A 87 -12.70 6.48 4.15
CA THR A 87 -12.52 7.14 2.86
C THR A 87 -11.84 6.26 1.83
N ILE A 88 -10.97 5.34 2.26
CA ILE A 88 -10.11 4.54 1.39
C ILE A 88 -10.60 3.10 1.36
N ALA A 89 -11.01 2.65 0.17
CA ALA A 89 -11.52 1.30 -0.05
C ALA A 89 -10.40 0.24 -0.02
N ALA A 90 -9.28 0.55 -0.66
CA ALA A 90 -8.14 -0.35 -0.74
C ALA A 90 -6.83 0.41 -1.00
N ILE A 91 -5.71 -0.20 -0.60
CA ILE A 91 -4.36 0.31 -0.89
C ILE A 91 -3.49 -0.73 -1.58
N ALA A 92 -2.53 -0.26 -2.38
CA ALA A 92 -1.42 -1.05 -2.86
C ALA A 92 -0.08 -0.40 -2.45
N SER A 93 0.63 -1.07 -1.56
CA SER A 93 1.92 -0.64 -1.02
C SER A 93 3.05 -1.43 -1.67
N ILE A 94 4.05 -0.74 -2.24
CA ILE A 94 5.12 -1.34 -3.01
C ILE A 94 6.47 -1.01 -2.34
N GLU A 95 7.22 -2.02 -1.92
CA GLU A 95 8.54 -1.89 -1.25
C GLU A 95 8.51 -0.94 -0.05
N ALA A 96 7.55 -1.14 0.85
CA ALA A 96 7.34 -0.34 2.06
C ALA A 96 6.78 -1.19 3.22
N ALA A 97 6.57 -0.59 4.39
CA ALA A 97 6.02 -1.27 5.56
C ALA A 97 4.98 -0.40 6.28
N THR A 98 4.23 -1.00 7.21
CA THR A 98 3.27 -0.29 8.05
C THR A 98 3.90 0.22 9.37
N PHE A 99 3.07 0.64 10.33
CA PHE A 99 3.52 0.99 11.68
C PHE A 99 4.16 -0.21 12.39
N ASP A 100 5.20 0.04 13.19
CA ASP A 100 5.89 -1.02 13.93
C ASP A 100 5.11 -1.50 15.16
N ASP A 101 4.57 -0.56 15.93
CA ASP A 101 3.65 -0.87 17.01
C ASP A 101 2.23 -0.95 16.44
N PRO A 102 1.54 -2.11 16.53
CA PRO A 102 0.18 -2.21 16.04
C PRO A 102 -0.81 -1.32 16.79
N ALA A 103 -0.48 -0.84 18.00
CA ALA A 103 -1.32 0.10 18.74
C ALA A 103 -1.28 1.53 18.18
N ASP A 104 -0.31 1.86 17.31
CA ASP A 104 -0.23 3.15 16.63
C ASP A 104 -1.20 3.26 15.45
N CYS A 105 -1.93 2.17 15.13
CA CYS A 105 -2.93 2.14 14.10
C CYS A 105 -4.27 1.55 14.57
N ASP A 106 -5.36 2.25 14.31
CA ASP A 106 -6.73 1.86 14.69
C ASP A 106 -7.71 2.26 13.57
N PRO A 107 -7.73 1.52 12.44
CA PRO A 107 -8.62 1.83 11.33
C PRO A 107 -10.08 1.65 11.76
N SER A 108 -10.95 2.56 11.34
CA SER A 108 -12.37 2.57 11.75
C SER A 108 -13.20 1.43 11.15
N GLU A 109 -12.71 0.84 10.06
CA GLU A 109 -13.33 -0.26 9.32
C GLU A 109 -12.25 -1.02 8.52
N PRO A 110 -12.53 -2.24 8.06
CA PRO A 110 -11.60 -3.00 7.24
C PRO A 110 -11.22 -2.27 5.94
N VAL A 111 -9.96 -2.35 5.54
CA VAL A 111 -9.45 -1.77 4.29
C VAL A 111 -8.64 -2.83 3.57
N ALA A 112 -9.00 -3.14 2.33
CA ALA A 112 -8.26 -4.12 1.57
C ALA A 112 -6.81 -3.66 1.31
N VAL A 113 -5.83 -4.51 1.56
CA VAL A 113 -4.40 -4.22 1.43
C VAL A 113 -3.73 -5.17 0.48
N LEU A 114 -3.09 -4.62 -0.56
CA LEU A 114 -2.07 -5.30 -1.33
C LEU A 114 -0.70 -4.79 -0.93
N GLN A 115 0.19 -5.69 -0.53
CA GLN A 115 1.61 -5.41 -0.35
C GLN A 115 2.43 -6.13 -1.42
N VAL A 116 3.37 -5.44 -2.04
CA VAL A 116 4.34 -6.00 -2.98
C VAL A 116 5.73 -5.74 -2.44
N HIS A 117 6.53 -6.78 -2.22
CA HIS A 117 7.83 -6.63 -1.58
C HIS A 117 8.88 -7.60 -2.10
N GLY A 118 10.07 -7.09 -2.42
CA GLY A 118 11.21 -7.86 -2.89
C GLY A 118 12.06 -8.43 -1.76
N THR A 119 12.43 -9.70 -1.84
CA THR A 119 13.24 -10.35 -0.80
C THR A 119 14.69 -9.85 -0.74
N ALA A 120 15.17 -9.15 -1.76
CA ALA A 120 16.50 -8.54 -1.84
C ALA A 120 16.46 -7.01 -1.74
N ASP A 121 15.36 -6.42 -1.25
CA ASP A 121 15.29 -5.00 -0.96
C ASP A 121 16.25 -4.63 0.20
N THR A 122 17.28 -3.85 -0.12
CA THR A 122 18.28 -3.36 0.85
C THR A 122 17.97 -1.97 1.42
N THR A 123 16.89 -1.33 0.97
CA THR A 123 16.41 -0.03 1.44
C THR A 123 15.36 -0.23 2.52
N ILE A 124 14.32 -1.00 2.21
CA ILE A 124 13.28 -1.42 3.12
C ILE A 124 13.33 -2.95 3.19
N ALA A 125 14.03 -3.48 4.19
CA ALA A 125 14.30 -4.91 4.27
C ALA A 125 13.00 -5.72 4.39
N TYR A 126 12.89 -6.77 3.58
CA TYR A 126 11.75 -7.70 3.60
C TYR A 126 11.50 -8.28 5.01
N ASP A 127 12.57 -8.60 5.74
CA ASP A 127 12.51 -9.15 7.10
C ASP A 127 12.30 -8.09 8.20
N GLY A 128 12.04 -6.84 7.82
CA GLY A 128 11.89 -5.71 8.74
C GLY A 128 13.25 -5.12 9.14
N GLY A 129 13.22 -3.97 9.80
CA GLY A 129 14.45 -3.27 10.12
C GLY A 129 14.25 -1.93 10.80
N THR A 130 15.24 -1.05 10.66
CA THR A 130 15.19 0.30 11.22
C THR A 130 15.68 1.33 10.22
N ILE A 131 15.00 2.48 10.11
CA ILE A 131 15.47 3.66 9.38
C ILE A 131 15.86 4.72 10.41
N ALA A 132 17.14 5.08 10.44
CA ALA A 132 17.66 6.11 11.35
C ALA A 132 17.28 5.92 12.84
N GLY A 133 17.07 4.67 13.27
CA GLY A 133 16.70 4.28 14.64
C GLY A 133 15.21 4.02 14.86
N GLU A 134 14.35 4.36 13.89
CA GLU A 134 12.92 4.07 13.95
C GLU A 134 12.64 2.69 13.33
N PRO A 135 12.02 1.74 14.05
CA PRO A 135 11.76 0.40 13.56
C PRO A 135 10.58 0.35 12.58
N TYR A 136 10.55 -0.70 11.75
CA TYR A 136 9.42 -1.07 10.91
C TYR A 136 9.33 -2.61 10.80
N PRO A 137 8.12 -3.17 10.65
CA PRO A 137 7.91 -4.62 10.64
C PRO A 137 8.37 -5.24 9.32
N SER A 138 8.49 -6.57 9.31
CA SER A 138 8.70 -7.33 8.08
C SER A 138 7.50 -7.27 7.15
N ALA A 139 7.67 -7.64 5.88
CA ALA A 139 6.56 -7.74 4.94
C ALA A 139 5.51 -8.78 5.40
N PRO A 140 5.87 -10.01 5.82
CA PRO A 140 4.91 -10.92 6.45
C PRO A 140 4.31 -10.39 7.75
N GLY A 141 5.08 -9.62 8.54
CA GLY A 141 4.57 -8.99 9.76
C GLY A 141 3.54 -7.91 9.48
N THR A 142 3.77 -7.10 8.43
CA THR A 142 2.82 -6.10 7.93
C THR A 142 1.53 -6.77 7.47
N LEU A 143 1.63 -7.83 6.66
CA LEU A 143 0.48 -8.63 6.24
C LEU A 143 -0.32 -9.14 7.45
N ALA A 144 0.34 -9.73 8.45
CA ALA A 144 -0.32 -10.26 9.64
C ALA A 144 -1.00 -9.17 10.48
N MET A 145 -0.41 -7.98 10.59
CA MET A 145 -1.04 -6.84 11.28
C MET A 145 -2.33 -6.40 10.58
N TRP A 146 -2.29 -6.24 9.25
CA TRP A 146 -3.47 -5.84 8.49
C TRP A 146 -4.54 -6.92 8.46
N ALA A 147 -4.17 -8.19 8.37
CA ALA A 147 -5.12 -9.29 8.51
C ALA A 147 -5.81 -9.24 9.89
N ALA A 148 -5.09 -8.88 10.96
CA ALA A 148 -5.68 -8.71 12.28
C ALA A 148 -6.60 -7.49 12.38
N TYR A 149 -6.26 -6.36 11.76
CA TYR A 149 -7.14 -5.17 11.69
C TYR A 149 -8.44 -5.48 10.94
N ASP A 150 -8.34 -6.28 9.89
CA ASP A 150 -9.46 -6.72 9.04
C ASP A 150 -10.23 -7.92 9.63
N GLY A 151 -9.93 -8.34 10.87
CA GLY A 151 -10.64 -9.41 11.57
C GLY A 151 -10.45 -10.81 10.95
N CYS A 152 -9.44 -11.01 10.12
CA CYS A 152 -9.15 -12.29 9.48
C CYS A 152 -8.58 -13.32 10.46
N ASP A 153 -8.74 -14.60 10.12
CA ASP A 153 -8.00 -15.67 10.77
C ASP A 153 -6.48 -15.52 10.51
N PRO A 154 -5.63 -15.89 11.49
CA PRO A 154 -4.18 -15.73 11.38
C PRO A 154 -3.54 -16.74 10.41
N GLU A 155 -4.26 -17.81 10.07
CA GLU A 155 -3.83 -18.73 9.02
C GLU A 155 -4.26 -18.17 7.67
N ALA A 156 -3.31 -18.06 6.73
CA ALA A 156 -3.61 -17.68 5.36
C ALA A 156 -4.53 -18.71 4.70
N ASP A 157 -5.29 -18.26 3.70
CA ASP A 157 -6.18 -19.14 2.95
C ASP A 157 -5.38 -20.19 2.14
N ASP A 158 -6.08 -21.22 1.65
CA ASP A 158 -5.49 -22.36 0.93
C ASP A 158 -4.59 -21.87 -0.24
N PRO A 159 -3.36 -22.40 -0.40
CA PRO A 159 -2.35 -21.96 -1.37
C PRO A 159 -2.71 -22.04 -2.87
N GLU A 160 -3.95 -22.28 -3.27
CA GLU A 160 -4.37 -22.22 -4.68
C GLU A 160 -4.51 -20.77 -5.17
N VAL A 161 -3.45 -19.97 -5.03
CA VAL A 161 -3.34 -18.64 -5.63
C VAL A 161 -2.22 -18.65 -6.66
N ASP A 162 -2.56 -18.28 -7.90
CA ASP A 162 -1.59 -18.24 -8.99
C ASP A 162 -0.49 -17.21 -8.70
N PRO A 163 0.79 -17.56 -8.87
CA PRO A 163 1.89 -16.63 -8.67
C PRO A 163 1.86 -15.52 -9.73
N ARG A 164 2.40 -14.35 -9.39
CA ARG A 164 2.31 -13.14 -10.23
C ARG A 164 3.64 -12.84 -10.90
N GLN A 165 3.70 -12.86 -12.23
CA GLN A 165 4.90 -12.39 -12.94
C GLN A 165 4.89 -10.85 -12.93
N ILE A 166 5.63 -10.24 -12.01
CA ILE A 166 5.63 -8.78 -11.81
C ILE A 166 6.98 -8.11 -12.07
N VAL A 167 8.10 -8.86 -12.01
CA VAL A 167 9.44 -8.34 -12.31
C VAL A 167 10.05 -9.07 -13.51
N VAL A 168 10.69 -8.33 -14.40
CA VAL A 168 11.36 -8.87 -15.59
C VAL A 168 12.55 -9.74 -15.18
N ASP A 169 12.70 -10.89 -15.84
CA ASP A 169 13.81 -11.85 -15.67
C ASP A 169 13.97 -12.44 -14.25
N LEU A 170 12.99 -12.24 -13.35
CA LEU A 170 12.92 -12.90 -12.05
C LEU A 170 11.81 -13.96 -12.02
N PRO A 171 11.89 -14.94 -11.10
CA PRO A 171 10.78 -15.85 -10.83
C PRO A 171 9.48 -15.08 -10.53
N PRO A 172 8.30 -15.66 -10.83
CA PRO A 172 7.03 -15.11 -10.38
C PRO A 172 7.02 -14.85 -8.86
N ALA A 173 6.36 -13.77 -8.45
CA ALA A 173 6.11 -13.49 -7.05
C ALA A 173 5.15 -14.53 -6.45
N GLU A 174 5.50 -15.01 -5.26
CA GLU A 174 4.65 -15.87 -4.45
C GLU A 174 3.56 -15.02 -3.81
N VAL A 175 2.34 -15.56 -3.73
CA VAL A 175 1.18 -14.85 -3.19
C VAL A 175 0.76 -15.49 -1.87
N THR A 176 0.62 -14.67 -0.83
CA THR A 176 -0.03 -15.03 0.44
C THR A 176 -1.27 -14.18 0.60
N VAL A 177 -2.41 -14.79 0.96
CA VAL A 177 -3.70 -14.07 1.04
C VAL A 177 -4.48 -14.44 2.30
N HIS A 178 -5.16 -13.45 2.87
CA HIS A 178 -6.22 -13.58 3.86
C HIS A 178 -7.47 -12.89 3.29
N ARG A 179 -8.52 -13.66 2.97
CA ARG A 179 -9.79 -13.15 2.40
C ARG A 179 -11.03 -13.89 2.91
N ASP A 180 -10.97 -15.20 3.14
CA ASP A 180 -12.18 -16.01 3.34
C ASP A 180 -12.77 -15.86 4.75
N SER A 181 -11.91 -15.56 5.72
CA SER A 181 -12.22 -15.42 7.15
C SER A 181 -12.38 -13.97 7.62
N CYS A 182 -12.09 -12.99 6.75
CA CYS A 182 -12.05 -11.58 7.13
C CYS A 182 -13.42 -10.97 7.36
N ASP A 183 -13.45 -9.89 8.16
CA ASP A 183 -14.63 -9.06 8.32
C ASP A 183 -15.05 -8.41 6.99
N PRO A 184 -16.30 -7.92 6.90
CA PRO A 184 -16.75 -7.29 5.68
C PRO A 184 -15.91 -6.10 5.22
N GLY A 185 -15.17 -6.29 4.13
CA GLY A 185 -14.32 -5.29 3.47
C GLY A 185 -12.85 -5.68 3.54
N GLY A 186 -12.52 -6.58 4.47
CA GLY A 186 -11.18 -7.07 4.68
C GLY A 186 -10.72 -8.02 3.58
N HIS A 187 -9.50 -7.77 3.11
CA HIS A 187 -8.75 -8.63 2.20
C HIS A 187 -7.30 -8.17 2.23
N VAL A 188 -6.38 -9.06 2.60
CA VAL A 188 -4.97 -8.71 2.68
C VAL A 188 -4.14 -9.69 1.85
N GLU A 189 -3.37 -9.18 0.89
CA GLU A 189 -2.55 -9.96 -0.03
C GLU A 189 -1.11 -9.46 -0.03
N LEU A 190 -0.14 -10.39 0.01
CA LEU A 190 1.29 -10.11 -0.10
C LEU A 190 1.85 -10.81 -1.34
N TRP A 191 2.38 -10.03 -2.27
CA TRP A 191 3.21 -10.49 -3.38
C TRP A 191 4.68 -10.44 -2.96
N THR A 192 5.21 -11.58 -2.57
CA THR A 192 6.63 -11.74 -2.24
C THR A 192 7.40 -12.00 -3.53
N GLN A 193 8.23 -11.05 -3.96
CA GLN A 193 9.05 -11.19 -5.16
C GLN A 193 10.44 -11.75 -4.82
N PRO A 194 10.75 -13.02 -5.18
CA PRO A 194 12.08 -13.58 -4.98
C PRO A 194 13.13 -12.75 -5.73
N ASP A 195 14.23 -12.44 -5.05
CA ASP A 195 15.36 -11.63 -5.54
C ASP A 195 14.97 -10.20 -5.99
N GLY A 196 13.75 -9.75 -5.68
CA GLY A 196 13.28 -8.40 -5.97
C GLY A 196 14.05 -7.36 -5.16
N VAL A 197 14.36 -6.23 -5.78
CA VAL A 197 15.10 -5.11 -5.17
C VAL A 197 14.20 -3.89 -5.01
N HIS A 198 14.61 -2.90 -4.21
CA HIS A 198 13.80 -1.71 -3.91
C HIS A 198 13.24 -0.95 -5.14
N ILE A 199 13.97 -0.95 -6.25
CA ILE A 199 13.54 -0.35 -7.53
C ILE A 199 13.58 -1.46 -8.58
N PRO A 200 12.59 -2.36 -8.60
CA PRO A 200 12.65 -3.51 -9.48
C PRO A 200 12.28 -3.09 -10.92
N PRO A 201 12.82 -3.79 -11.94
CA PRO A 201 12.37 -3.62 -13.32
C PRO A 201 11.02 -4.33 -13.50
N PHE A 202 9.93 -3.68 -13.11
CA PHE A 202 8.58 -4.23 -13.24
C PHE A 202 8.25 -4.58 -14.70
N THR A 203 7.42 -5.60 -14.89
CA THR A 203 6.85 -5.96 -16.20
C THR A 203 5.90 -4.86 -16.71
N ASP A 204 5.68 -4.82 -18.02
CA ASP A 204 4.81 -3.82 -18.65
C ASP A 204 3.35 -3.89 -18.13
N ASP A 205 2.91 -5.05 -17.69
CA ASP A 205 1.57 -5.31 -17.17
C ASP A 205 1.43 -5.15 -15.64
N PHE A 206 2.52 -4.91 -14.91
CA PHE A 206 2.50 -4.76 -13.45
C PHE A 206 1.46 -3.73 -12.96
N SER A 207 1.44 -2.54 -13.58
CA SER A 207 0.45 -1.51 -13.23
C SER A 207 -0.98 -1.97 -13.49
N GLY A 208 -1.20 -2.78 -14.53
CA GLY A 208 -2.51 -3.36 -14.81
C GLY A 208 -2.94 -4.34 -13.73
N GLN A 209 -2.05 -5.26 -13.34
CA GLN A 209 -2.31 -6.23 -12.28
C GLN A 209 -2.66 -5.55 -10.94
N VAL A 210 -1.93 -4.51 -10.54
CA VAL A 210 -2.22 -3.74 -9.31
C VAL A 210 -3.57 -3.05 -9.38
N LEU A 211 -3.90 -2.39 -10.51
CA LEU A 211 -5.16 -1.66 -10.64
C LEU A 211 -6.37 -2.59 -10.78
N ASP A 212 -6.22 -3.75 -11.43
CA ASP A 212 -7.25 -4.78 -11.50
C ASP A 212 -7.56 -5.31 -10.10
N TRP A 213 -6.52 -5.62 -9.31
CA TRP A 213 -6.68 -6.00 -7.92
C TRP A 213 -7.45 -4.93 -7.13
N LEU A 214 -7.07 -3.64 -7.22
CA LEU A 214 -7.79 -2.58 -6.50
C LEU A 214 -9.28 -2.48 -6.90
N LEU A 215 -9.59 -2.61 -8.20
CA LEU A 215 -10.97 -2.53 -8.71
C LEU A 215 -11.87 -3.68 -8.27
N GLU A 216 -11.28 -4.82 -7.88
CA GLU A 216 -11.97 -5.96 -7.29
C GLU A 216 -12.34 -5.74 -5.82
N HIS A 217 -11.80 -4.68 -5.18
CA HIS A 217 -11.98 -4.38 -3.76
C HIS A 217 -12.61 -3.00 -3.52
N PRO A 218 -13.86 -2.74 -3.95
CA PRO A 218 -14.58 -1.55 -3.51
C PRO A 218 -14.87 -1.61 -2.00
N ALA A 219 -15.06 -0.44 -1.38
CA ALA A 219 -15.61 -0.35 -0.02
C ALA A 219 -16.99 -1.02 0.02
N ARG A 220 -17.35 -1.61 1.16
CA ARG A 220 -18.62 -2.33 1.34
C ARG A 220 -19.79 -1.44 1.76
#